data_AF-A0A1V9XLC2-F1
#
_entry.id   AF-A0A1V9XLC2-F1
#
_cell.length_a   1.000
_cell.length_b   1.000
_cell.length_c   1.000
_cell.angle_alpha   90.00
_cell.angle_beta   90.00
_cell.angle_gamma   90.00
#
_symmetry.space_group_name_H-M   'P 1'
#
loop_
_entity.id
_entity.type
_entity.pdbx_description
1 polymer ?
#
loop_
_entity_poly.entity_id
_entity_poly.type
_entity_poly.pdbx_seq_one_letter_code
_entity_poly.pdbx_strand_id
1 'polypeptide(L)'
;MSSAAFHVVKLTRVPGNRLLWSLSRPAQVRPVSAVLPTPKASHPQYFKPRQTSILRSAFSTAAPKESSSEDAYHNIISDSEKTACSAGEKHEFQAETRMLLDIVAKSLYSDKDIFVRELISNASDALEKFRYLRLTELTNDNAAQEASLEIHIATDKQNRTFTIQDTGIGMTREEMIDCLGTIARSGSKQFLKENAGKANTESIIGQFGVGFYSAFMVADKVEVFSKSRRNAKAYKWTSDGSGQYEITEAEGVQEGTKIVLHLKPDSREFADEDKIREIIRKFSNFVGSPIYCNGKKANQLQAIWLMDPKEVTNEMHREFYRFTSGSMDSPRFTLHFKTDVPLQLSTLLYIPESKPGLFEMSRDTESGVALYS
;
A
#
# COMPACT_ATOMS: atom_id res chain seq x y z
N MET A 1 -7.56 16.82 -36.03
CA MET A 1 -7.00 18.12 -35.62
C MET A 1 -8.05 18.88 -34.83
N SER A 2 -7.92 18.94 -33.51
CA SER A 2 -8.26 20.13 -32.71
C SER A 2 -7.64 19.94 -31.33
N SER A 3 -6.86 20.95 -30.93
CA SER A 3 -5.94 20.99 -29.80
C SER A 3 -6.69 21.25 -28.50
N ALA A 4 -6.57 20.36 -27.51
CA ALA A 4 -7.03 20.64 -26.15
C ALA A 4 -5.90 21.33 -25.37
N ALA A 5 -5.99 22.65 -25.27
CA ALA A 5 -5.10 23.48 -24.48
C ALA A 5 -5.35 23.27 -22.98
N PHE A 6 -4.32 22.88 -22.24
CA PHE A 6 -4.32 22.85 -20.78
C PHE A 6 -4.46 24.29 -20.24
N HIS A 7 -5.56 24.57 -19.56
CA HIS A 7 -5.73 25.83 -18.83
C HIS A 7 -5.09 25.68 -17.44
N VAL A 8 -4.00 26.40 -17.21
CA VAL A 8 -3.43 26.61 -15.87
C VAL A 8 -4.29 27.64 -15.15
N VAL A 9 -5.11 27.21 -14.20
CA VAL A 9 -5.88 28.12 -13.34
C VAL A 9 -4.97 28.60 -12.21
N LYS A 10 -4.46 29.83 -12.35
CA LYS A 10 -3.69 30.52 -11.31
C LYS A 10 -4.68 31.27 -10.40
N LEU A 11 -4.94 30.75 -9.21
CA LEU A 11 -5.78 31.44 -8.22
C LEU A 11 -4.97 32.53 -7.52
N THR A 12 -5.22 33.79 -7.87
CA THR A 12 -4.72 34.97 -7.14
C THR A 12 -5.73 35.46 -6.11
N ARG A 13 -5.25 35.74 -4.89
CA ARG A 13 -6.01 36.24 -3.74
C ARG A 13 -6.62 37.62 -4.04
N VAL A 14 -7.94 37.76 -3.86
CA VAL A 14 -8.62 39.08 -3.81
C VAL A 14 -8.69 39.53 -2.35
N PRO A 15 -8.10 40.67 -1.94
CA PRO A 15 -8.20 41.17 -0.57
C PRO A 15 -9.45 42.03 -0.40
N GLY A 16 -10.25 41.71 0.62
CA GLY A 16 -11.30 42.58 1.16
C GLY A 16 -12.72 42.16 0.80
N ASN A 17 -13.40 41.49 1.74
CA ASN A 17 -14.79 41.80 2.09
C ASN A 17 -15.15 41.08 3.41
N ARG A 18 -15.45 41.88 4.43
CA ARG A 18 -16.11 41.40 5.66
C ARG A 18 -17.56 41.06 5.33
N LEU A 19 -18.00 39.86 5.69
CA LEU A 19 -19.42 39.55 5.83
C LEU A 19 -19.66 39.01 7.25
N LEU A 20 -20.32 39.84 8.06
CA LEU A 20 -20.91 39.51 9.34
C LEU A 20 -22.11 38.58 9.10
N TRP A 21 -22.14 37.43 9.76
CA TRP A 21 -23.34 36.59 9.83
C TRP A 21 -23.95 36.72 11.23
N SER A 22 -25.18 37.24 11.29
CA SER A 22 -26.04 37.22 12.48
C SER A 22 -26.79 35.90 12.57
N LEU A 23 -26.74 35.24 13.72
CA LEU A 23 -27.53 34.04 14.03
C LEU A 23 -28.97 34.41 14.41
N SER A 24 -29.93 34.00 13.59
CA SER A 24 -31.36 33.96 13.94
C SER A 24 -31.70 32.61 14.57
N ARG A 25 -32.21 32.62 15.81
CA ARG A 25 -32.71 31.43 16.53
C ARG A 25 -34.11 31.03 16.03
N PRO A 26 -34.43 29.74 15.88
CA PRO A 26 -35.80 29.28 15.85
C PRO A 26 -36.35 29.02 17.27
N ALA A 27 -37.67 29.15 17.37
CA ALA A 27 -38.47 29.33 18.59
C ALA A 27 -38.64 28.08 19.47
N GLN A 28 -38.90 28.35 20.74
CA GLN A 28 -39.27 27.41 21.81
C GLN A 28 -40.65 26.77 21.57
N VAL A 29 -40.77 25.47 21.85
CA VAL A 29 -42.04 24.80 22.13
C VAL A 29 -41.97 24.19 23.54
N ARG A 30 -43.01 24.44 24.35
CA ARG A 30 -43.15 24.07 25.77
C ARG A 30 -43.63 22.61 25.96
N PRO A 31 -43.44 22.01 27.16
CA PRO A 31 -43.54 20.57 27.39
C PRO A 31 -44.95 20.10 27.74
N VAL A 32 -45.22 18.81 27.54
CA VAL A 32 -46.39 18.10 28.07
C VAL A 32 -45.93 17.05 29.08
N SER A 33 -46.54 17.09 30.26
CA SER A 33 -46.31 16.25 31.43
C SER A 33 -46.57 14.75 31.19
N ALA A 34 -45.71 13.89 31.75
CA ALA A 34 -46.06 12.52 32.06
C ALA A 34 -45.48 12.13 33.44
N VAL A 35 -46.36 11.51 34.23
CA VAL A 35 -46.26 11.22 35.66
C VAL A 35 -45.39 9.99 35.93
N LEU A 36 -44.51 10.08 36.94
CA LEU A 36 -43.74 8.96 37.51
C LEU A 36 -44.57 8.16 38.53
N PRO A 37 -44.34 6.85 38.65
CA PRO A 37 -44.43 6.16 39.93
C PRO A 37 -43.07 5.63 40.41
N THR A 38 -42.73 5.98 41.65
CA THR A 38 -41.61 5.46 42.44
C THR A 38 -41.83 4.02 42.91
N PRO A 39 -40.76 3.27 43.19
CA PRO A 39 -40.76 2.49 44.43
C PRO A 39 -39.46 2.56 45.25
N LYS A 40 -39.68 2.92 46.53
CA LYS A 40 -39.07 2.49 47.80
C LYS A 40 -37.65 1.90 47.83
N ALA A 41 -36.81 2.56 48.62
CA ALA A 41 -35.55 2.06 49.18
C ALA A 41 -35.77 0.95 50.23
N SER A 42 -34.83 0.00 50.30
CA SER A 42 -34.61 -0.87 51.47
C SER A 42 -33.11 -1.11 51.69
N HIS A 43 -32.75 -1.30 52.96
CA HIS A 43 -31.43 -1.22 53.60
C HIS A 43 -30.38 -2.27 53.15
N PRO A 44 -29.08 -2.02 53.45
CA PRO A 44 -27.96 -2.87 53.02
C PRO A 44 -27.79 -4.08 53.95
N GLN A 45 -27.58 -5.27 53.38
CA GLN A 45 -27.13 -6.44 54.12
C GLN A 45 -25.62 -6.61 54.00
N TYR A 46 -24.95 -6.57 55.15
CA TYR A 46 -23.57 -6.96 55.39
C TYR A 46 -23.36 -8.45 55.08
N PHE A 47 -22.42 -8.76 54.19
CA PHE A 47 -21.84 -10.12 54.08
C PHE A 47 -20.41 -10.12 54.62
N LYS A 48 -20.18 -10.94 55.66
CA LYS A 48 -18.88 -11.19 56.29
C LYS A 48 -18.01 -12.10 55.41
N PRO A 49 -16.67 -11.99 55.47
CA PRO A 49 -15.76 -12.82 54.69
C PRO A 49 -15.60 -14.20 55.33
N ARG A 50 -15.59 -15.26 54.52
CA ARG A 50 -15.15 -16.60 54.94
C ARG A 50 -13.66 -16.74 54.63
N GLN A 51 -12.87 -16.89 55.68
CA GLN A 51 -11.51 -17.42 55.64
C GLN A 51 -11.57 -18.93 55.38
N THR A 52 -10.78 -19.42 54.43
CA THR A 52 -10.22 -20.78 54.49
C THR A 52 -8.82 -20.82 53.87
N SER A 53 -7.89 -21.16 54.75
CA SER A 53 -6.67 -21.98 54.57
C SER A 53 -5.67 -21.66 53.46
N ILE A 54 -4.60 -21.04 53.95
CA ILE A 54 -3.20 -21.13 53.54
C ILE A 54 -2.82 -22.54 53.02
N LEU A 55 -2.28 -22.58 51.80
CA LEU A 55 -1.16 -23.47 51.48
C LEU A 55 -0.04 -22.61 50.89
N ARG A 56 1.08 -22.58 51.62
CA ARG A 56 2.36 -22.04 51.19
C ARG A 56 2.94 -22.95 50.09
N SER A 57 3.33 -22.37 48.95
CA SER A 57 4.49 -22.87 48.21
C SER A 57 5.43 -21.71 47.88
N ALA A 58 6.71 -22.01 48.04
CA ALA A 58 7.88 -21.16 48.07
C ALA A 58 8.05 -20.13 46.94
N PHE A 59 8.80 -19.09 47.31
CA PHE A 59 9.42 -18.01 46.55
C PHE A 59 9.92 -18.35 45.14
N SER A 60 9.66 -17.43 44.21
CA SER A 60 10.60 -17.08 43.14
C SER A 60 10.54 -15.56 42.90
N THR A 61 11.65 -14.88 43.15
CA THR A 61 11.89 -13.49 42.79
C THR A 61 12.20 -13.41 41.31
N ALA A 62 11.21 -13.06 40.49
CA ALA A 62 11.43 -12.60 39.13
C ALA A 62 10.85 -11.20 39.00
N ALA A 63 11.74 -10.24 38.75
CA ALA A 63 11.38 -8.90 38.29
C ALA A 63 10.51 -9.00 37.02
N PRO A 64 9.57 -8.07 36.78
CA PRO A 64 8.75 -8.11 35.59
C PRO A 64 9.66 -7.97 34.36
N LYS A 65 9.66 -8.99 33.50
CA LYS A 65 10.23 -8.91 32.16
C LYS A 65 9.47 -7.82 31.41
N GLU A 66 10.18 -6.77 31.02
CA GLU A 66 9.77 -5.88 29.95
C GLU A 66 9.38 -6.74 28.74
N SER A 67 8.13 -6.61 28.30
CA SER A 67 7.66 -7.21 27.06
C SER A 67 8.25 -6.42 25.90
N SER A 68 9.47 -6.77 25.48
CA SER A 68 9.99 -6.40 24.18
C SER A 68 9.13 -7.11 23.13
N SER A 69 8.35 -6.35 22.37
CA SER A 69 7.74 -6.84 21.13
C SER A 69 8.86 -7.19 20.15
N GLU A 70 9.29 -8.44 20.12
CA GLU A 70 10.15 -8.95 19.05
C GLU A 70 9.37 -8.84 17.73
N ASP A 71 9.79 -7.96 16.83
CA ASP A 71 9.29 -7.91 15.46
C ASP A 71 9.49 -9.30 14.84
N ALA A 72 8.42 -10.08 14.71
CA ALA A 72 8.47 -11.44 14.19
C ALA A 72 9.06 -11.43 12.77
N TYR A 73 10.21 -12.10 12.60
CA TYR A 73 10.86 -12.25 11.30
C TYR A 73 10.04 -13.18 10.40
N HIS A 74 9.61 -12.67 9.24
CA HIS A 74 8.77 -13.39 8.27
C HIS A 74 9.21 -13.08 6.84
N ASN A 75 9.72 -14.09 6.12
CA ASN A 75 10.23 -13.95 4.75
C ASN A 75 9.80 -15.16 3.89
N ILE A 76 9.29 -14.91 2.69
CA ILE A 76 8.95 -15.97 1.70
C ILE A 76 9.98 -16.09 0.57
N ILE A 77 10.88 -15.12 0.43
CA ILE A 77 11.86 -15.10 -0.66
C ILE A 77 12.91 -16.18 -0.38
N SER A 78 12.93 -17.19 -1.24
CA SER A 78 13.92 -18.27 -1.26
C SER A 78 14.23 -18.66 -2.71
N ASP A 79 15.41 -19.23 -2.98
CA ASP A 79 15.81 -19.65 -4.32
C ASP A 79 15.45 -21.11 -4.58
N SER A 80 14.15 -21.43 -4.45
CA SER A 80 13.61 -22.75 -4.76
C SER A 80 13.37 -22.95 -6.26
N GLU A 81 13.31 -21.86 -7.03
CA GLU A 81 12.94 -21.90 -8.44
C GLU A 81 14.07 -22.40 -9.32
N LYS A 82 13.74 -23.31 -10.24
CA LYS A 82 14.68 -23.83 -11.24
C LYS A 82 14.07 -23.77 -12.62
N THR A 83 14.85 -23.37 -13.61
CA THR A 83 14.46 -23.50 -15.01
C THR A 83 14.38 -24.99 -15.35
N ALA A 84 13.24 -25.44 -15.87
CA ALA A 84 13.06 -26.82 -16.32
C ALA A 84 13.95 -27.09 -17.54
N CYS A 85 14.28 -28.36 -17.80
CA CYS A 85 15.10 -28.78 -18.96
C CYS A 85 14.38 -28.65 -20.32
N SER A 86 13.52 -27.64 -20.50
CA SER A 86 12.86 -27.33 -21.77
C SER A 86 13.60 -26.21 -22.50
N ALA A 87 13.59 -26.25 -23.83
CA ALA A 87 14.19 -25.20 -24.65
C ALA A 87 13.41 -23.88 -24.45
N GLY A 88 14.09 -22.82 -24.02
CA GLY A 88 13.50 -21.50 -23.88
C GLY A 88 13.12 -20.89 -25.21
N GLU A 89 11.99 -20.20 -25.21
CA GLU A 89 11.51 -19.49 -26.39
C GLU A 89 11.97 -18.03 -26.32
N LYS A 90 12.69 -17.59 -27.36
CA LYS A 90 13.08 -16.20 -27.52
C LYS A 90 12.00 -15.44 -28.27
N HIS A 91 11.63 -14.29 -27.73
CA HIS A 91 10.66 -13.37 -28.27
C HIS A 91 11.30 -11.99 -28.44
N GLU A 92 10.91 -11.27 -29.48
CA GLU A 92 11.27 -9.86 -29.62
C GLU A 92 10.12 -8.99 -29.11
N PHE A 93 10.46 -7.87 -28.47
CA PHE A 93 9.46 -6.85 -28.21
C PHE A 93 8.98 -6.25 -29.54
N GLN A 94 7.69 -5.90 -29.63
CA GLN A 94 7.14 -5.25 -30.84
C GLN A 94 7.87 -3.92 -31.13
N ALA A 95 8.07 -3.52 -32.39
CA ALA A 95 9.00 -2.44 -32.77
C ALA A 95 8.75 -1.07 -32.08
N GLU A 96 7.51 -0.74 -31.74
CA GLU A 96 7.11 0.48 -31.01
C GLU A 96 7.60 0.48 -29.53
N THR A 97 7.94 -0.69 -29.02
CA THR A 97 8.27 -0.99 -27.62
C THR A 97 9.71 -0.59 -27.27
N ARG A 98 10.66 -0.70 -28.20
CA ARG A 98 12.08 -0.31 -27.96
C ARG A 98 12.22 1.20 -27.73
N MET A 99 11.49 2.01 -28.50
CA MET A 99 11.49 3.47 -28.36
C MET A 99 10.81 3.91 -27.06
N LEU A 100 9.73 3.21 -26.66
CA LEU A 100 9.04 3.48 -25.39
C LEU A 100 9.86 3.06 -24.17
N LEU A 101 10.59 1.94 -24.22
CA LEU A 101 11.54 1.55 -23.18
C LEU A 101 12.55 2.65 -22.90
N ASP A 102 13.16 3.18 -23.97
CA ASP A 102 14.18 4.20 -23.85
C ASP A 102 13.60 5.52 -23.30
N ILE A 103 12.37 5.89 -23.69
CA ILE A 103 11.67 7.08 -23.16
C ILE A 103 11.27 6.89 -21.70
N VAL A 104 10.70 5.74 -21.33
CA VAL A 104 10.28 5.45 -19.95
C VAL A 104 11.48 5.38 -19.03
N ALA A 105 12.56 4.74 -19.47
CA ALA A 105 13.76 4.56 -18.67
C ALA A 105 14.63 5.81 -18.55
N LYS A 106 14.61 6.72 -19.54
CA LYS A 106 15.49 7.91 -19.54
C LYS A 106 14.76 9.24 -19.30
N SER A 107 13.46 9.34 -19.60
CA SER A 107 12.78 10.63 -19.72
C SER A 107 11.53 10.80 -18.84
N LEU A 108 10.85 9.73 -18.44
CA LEU A 108 9.63 9.84 -17.62
C LEU A 108 9.91 9.97 -16.12
N TYR A 109 11.04 9.45 -15.64
CA TYR A 109 11.36 9.43 -14.22
C TYR A 109 12.73 10.05 -13.99
N SER A 110 12.75 11.23 -13.36
CA SER A 110 13.98 11.87 -12.90
C SER A 110 14.55 11.20 -11.64
N ASP A 111 13.71 10.46 -10.90
CA ASP A 111 14.06 9.77 -9.66
C ASP A 111 14.01 8.25 -9.88
N LYS A 112 15.15 7.58 -9.67
CA LYS A 112 15.26 6.12 -9.78
C LYS A 112 14.43 5.42 -8.70
N ASP A 113 14.13 6.03 -7.55
CA ASP A 113 13.35 5.42 -6.47
C ASP A 113 11.96 4.93 -6.91
N ILE A 114 11.45 5.49 -8.02
CA ILE A 114 10.11 5.21 -8.54
C ILE A 114 9.91 3.73 -8.92
N PHE A 115 10.96 3.00 -9.33
CA PHE A 115 10.76 1.59 -9.71
C PHE A 115 10.21 0.75 -8.54
N VAL A 116 10.61 1.05 -7.31
CA VAL A 116 10.11 0.35 -6.11
C VAL A 116 8.61 0.60 -5.95
N ARG A 117 8.17 1.85 -6.13
CA ARG A 117 6.74 2.21 -6.09
C ARG A 117 5.96 1.42 -7.13
N GLU A 118 6.42 1.43 -8.39
CA GLU A 118 5.72 0.78 -9.49
C GLU A 118 5.62 -0.75 -9.28
N LEU A 119 6.69 -1.39 -8.82
CA LEU A 119 6.69 -2.83 -8.55
C LEU A 119 5.79 -3.20 -7.36
N ILE A 120 5.78 -2.40 -6.29
CA ILE A 120 4.87 -2.60 -5.16
C ILE A 120 3.41 -2.41 -5.59
N SER A 121 3.12 -1.41 -6.44
CA SER A 121 1.78 -1.21 -6.99
C SER A 121 1.33 -2.41 -7.83
N ASN A 122 2.22 -2.98 -8.66
CA ASN A 122 1.91 -4.20 -9.43
C ASN A 122 1.63 -5.41 -8.51
N ALA A 123 2.41 -5.59 -7.46
CA ALA A 123 2.19 -6.62 -6.46
C ALA A 123 0.85 -6.43 -5.73
N SER A 124 0.52 -5.20 -5.32
CA SER A 124 -0.77 -4.86 -4.71
C SER A 124 -1.95 -5.17 -5.63
N ASP A 125 -1.85 -4.82 -6.91
CA ASP A 125 -2.87 -5.16 -7.92
C ASP A 125 -3.03 -6.68 -8.08
N ALA A 126 -1.94 -7.44 -8.06
CA ALA A 126 -1.97 -8.90 -8.18
C ALA A 126 -2.65 -9.54 -6.97
N LEU A 127 -2.40 -9.03 -5.76
CA LEU A 127 -3.07 -9.45 -4.53
C LEU A 127 -4.56 -9.10 -4.56
N GLU A 128 -4.92 -7.90 -5.02
CA GLU A 128 -6.32 -7.47 -5.07
C GLU A 128 -7.14 -8.27 -6.09
N LYS A 129 -6.56 -8.55 -7.27
CA LYS A 129 -7.19 -9.46 -8.24
C LYS A 129 -7.40 -10.84 -7.64
N PHE A 130 -6.42 -11.37 -6.92
CA PHE A 130 -6.60 -12.66 -6.25
C PHE A 130 -7.66 -12.59 -5.15
N ARG A 131 -7.69 -11.51 -4.35
CA ARG A 131 -8.72 -11.28 -3.32
C ARG A 131 -10.12 -11.25 -3.94
N TYR A 132 -10.28 -10.60 -5.08
CA TYR A 132 -11.53 -10.61 -5.83
C TYR A 132 -11.92 -12.03 -6.25
N LEU A 133 -11.02 -12.77 -6.90
CA LEU A 133 -11.28 -14.13 -7.37
C LEU A 133 -11.60 -15.10 -6.23
N ARG A 134 -10.95 -14.94 -5.09
CA ARG A 134 -11.24 -15.68 -3.86
C ARG A 134 -12.69 -15.49 -3.39
N LEU A 135 -13.24 -14.28 -3.55
CA LEU A 135 -14.60 -13.96 -3.15
C LEU A 135 -15.65 -14.35 -4.19
N THR A 136 -15.29 -14.39 -5.47
CA THR A 136 -16.25 -14.59 -6.57
C THR A 136 -16.21 -15.98 -7.19
N GLU A 137 -15.03 -16.58 -7.34
CA GLU A 137 -14.80 -17.80 -8.14
C GLU A 137 -14.28 -18.97 -7.29
N LEU A 138 -13.45 -18.71 -6.28
CA LEU A 138 -12.77 -19.74 -5.47
C LEU A 138 -13.36 -19.89 -4.06
N THR A 139 -14.68 -19.71 -3.93
CA THR A 139 -15.37 -19.72 -2.62
C THR A 139 -15.26 -21.06 -1.88
N ASN A 140 -15.08 -22.17 -2.59
CA ASN A 140 -14.98 -23.52 -2.04
C ASN A 140 -13.55 -24.07 -1.95
N ASP A 141 -12.53 -23.27 -2.31
CA ASP A 141 -11.13 -23.69 -2.22
C ASP A 141 -10.54 -23.23 -0.88
N ASN A 142 -10.48 -24.15 0.09
CA ASN A 142 -9.95 -23.86 1.42
C ASN A 142 -8.48 -23.39 1.39
N ALA A 143 -7.67 -23.91 0.46
CA ALA A 143 -6.27 -23.49 0.35
C ALA A 143 -6.17 -22.05 -0.16
N ALA A 144 -7.03 -21.65 -1.10
CA ALA A 144 -7.13 -20.26 -1.53
C ALA A 144 -7.67 -19.33 -0.43
N GLN A 145 -8.54 -19.82 0.46
CA GLN A 145 -9.06 -19.05 1.59
C GLN A 145 -8.02 -18.83 2.70
N GLU A 146 -7.10 -19.76 2.90
CA GLU A 146 -6.07 -19.64 3.95
C GLU A 146 -4.80 -18.93 3.46
N ALA A 147 -4.64 -18.76 2.14
CA ALA A 147 -3.49 -18.08 1.56
C ALA A 147 -3.33 -16.64 2.07
N SER A 148 -2.14 -16.32 2.58
CA SER A 148 -1.74 -14.97 2.98
C SER A 148 -1.65 -14.06 1.76
N LEU A 149 -2.08 -12.80 1.92
CA LEU A 149 -1.93 -11.74 0.91
C LEU A 149 -0.81 -10.80 1.35
N GLU A 150 0.38 -10.97 0.82
CA GLU A 150 1.57 -10.27 1.31
C GLU A 150 2.58 -9.97 0.20
N ILE A 151 3.39 -8.95 0.45
CA ILE A 151 4.47 -8.50 -0.42
C ILE A 151 5.76 -8.59 0.36
N HIS A 152 6.79 -9.22 -0.21
CA HIS A 152 8.11 -9.35 0.37
C HIS A 152 9.14 -8.72 -0.53
N ILE A 153 10.12 -8.06 0.09
CA ILE A 153 11.26 -7.45 -0.58
C ILE A 153 12.53 -7.95 0.10
N ALA A 154 13.47 -8.44 -0.69
CA ALA A 154 14.80 -8.83 -0.26
C ALA A 154 15.86 -8.02 -0.98
N THR A 155 16.92 -7.67 -0.27
CA THR A 155 18.08 -6.93 -0.79
C THR A 155 19.36 -7.69 -0.52
N ASP A 156 20.24 -7.74 -1.52
CA ASP A 156 21.53 -8.43 -1.40
C ASP A 156 22.67 -7.57 -1.96
N LYS A 157 23.48 -7.02 -1.05
CA LYS A 157 24.65 -6.19 -1.38
C LYS A 157 25.77 -6.97 -2.07
N GLN A 158 25.91 -8.26 -1.77
CA GLN A 158 26.99 -9.08 -2.32
C GLN A 158 26.71 -9.41 -3.78
N ASN A 159 25.48 -9.86 -4.06
CA ASN A 159 25.06 -10.23 -5.42
C ASN A 159 24.54 -9.03 -6.23
N ARG A 160 24.36 -7.86 -5.60
CA ARG A 160 23.76 -6.64 -6.19
C ARG A 160 22.37 -6.93 -6.74
N THR A 161 21.53 -7.54 -5.91
CA THR A 161 20.15 -7.86 -6.30
C THR A 161 19.14 -7.17 -5.42
N PHE A 162 18.04 -6.79 -6.07
CA PHE A 162 16.79 -6.40 -5.44
C PHE A 162 15.74 -7.42 -5.88
N THR A 163 15.03 -8.01 -4.92
CA THR A 163 13.99 -9.01 -5.21
C THR A 163 12.69 -8.56 -4.58
N ILE A 164 11.60 -8.62 -5.34
CA ILE A 164 10.23 -8.44 -4.83
C ILE A 164 9.41 -9.69 -5.14
N GLN A 165 8.61 -10.15 -4.19
CA GLN A 165 7.74 -11.30 -4.35
C GLN A 165 6.36 -11.03 -3.74
N ASP A 166 5.31 -11.30 -4.49
CA ASP A 166 3.93 -11.26 -4.03
C ASP A 166 3.29 -12.64 -4.06
N THR A 167 2.27 -12.84 -3.22
CA THR A 167 1.46 -14.06 -3.15
C THR A 167 0.14 -13.95 -3.93
N GLY A 168 0.09 -13.05 -4.91
CA GLY A 168 -1.10 -12.69 -5.67
C GLY A 168 -1.53 -13.73 -6.70
N ILE A 169 -2.21 -13.25 -7.74
CA ILE A 169 -2.83 -14.13 -8.75
C ILE A 169 -1.80 -14.83 -9.66
N GLY A 170 -0.58 -14.29 -9.76
CA GLY A 170 0.44 -14.76 -10.70
C GLY A 170 0.05 -14.53 -12.16
N MET A 171 0.84 -15.08 -13.08
CA MET A 171 0.67 -14.91 -14.53
C MET A 171 0.75 -16.25 -15.25
N THR A 172 -0.10 -16.45 -16.27
CA THR A 172 0.09 -17.54 -17.24
C THR A 172 1.16 -17.14 -18.27
N ARG A 173 1.61 -18.11 -19.08
CA ARG A 173 2.55 -17.86 -20.18
C ARG A 173 2.04 -16.78 -21.14
N GLU A 174 0.76 -16.85 -21.49
CA GLU A 174 0.10 -15.91 -22.39
C GLU A 174 0.05 -14.51 -21.78
N GLU A 175 -0.29 -14.42 -20.49
CA GLU A 175 -0.29 -13.14 -19.75
C GLU A 175 1.13 -12.54 -19.65
N MET A 176 2.18 -13.36 -19.51
CA MET A 176 3.57 -12.86 -19.55
C MET A 176 3.93 -12.29 -20.92
N ILE A 177 3.57 -12.96 -22.01
CA ILE A 177 3.80 -12.45 -23.38
C ILE A 177 3.02 -11.14 -23.59
N ASP A 178 1.76 -11.12 -23.17
CA ASP A 178 0.86 -10.01 -23.42
C ASP A 178 1.17 -8.78 -22.53
N CYS A 179 1.48 -8.98 -21.25
CA CYS A 179 1.65 -7.88 -20.30
C CYS A 179 3.12 -7.46 -20.12
N LEU A 180 4.07 -8.40 -20.18
CA LEU A 180 5.50 -8.12 -20.04
C LEU A 180 6.21 -8.00 -21.39
N GLY A 181 5.66 -8.58 -22.46
CA GLY A 181 6.23 -8.51 -23.81
C GLY A 181 5.67 -7.37 -24.67
N THR A 182 4.55 -6.74 -24.25
CA THR A 182 3.94 -5.62 -24.96
C THR A 182 3.86 -4.39 -24.04
N ILE A 183 4.53 -3.29 -24.41
CA ILE A 183 4.43 -2.04 -23.63
C ILE A 183 3.08 -1.39 -23.81
N ALA A 184 2.64 -0.70 -22.76
CA ALA A 184 1.37 0.01 -22.68
C ALA A 184 0.14 -0.91 -22.66
N ARG A 185 0.34 -2.22 -22.47
CA ARG A 185 -0.73 -3.17 -22.20
C ARG A 185 -0.82 -3.43 -20.70
N SER A 186 -1.91 -2.98 -20.08
CA SER A 186 -2.17 -3.18 -18.66
C SER A 186 -3.22 -4.28 -18.45
N GLY A 187 -2.78 -5.42 -17.90
CA GLY A 187 -3.70 -6.47 -17.45
C GLY A 187 -4.62 -6.00 -16.31
N SER A 188 -4.16 -5.09 -15.46
CA SER A 188 -4.98 -4.45 -14.41
C SER A 188 -6.12 -3.62 -14.99
N LYS A 189 -5.84 -2.84 -16.04
CA LYS A 189 -6.87 -2.07 -16.76
C LYS A 189 -7.87 -2.97 -17.48
N GLN A 190 -7.42 -4.09 -18.05
CA GLN A 190 -8.30 -5.06 -18.69
C GLN A 190 -9.23 -5.70 -17.65
N PHE A 191 -8.70 -6.12 -16.51
CA PHE A 191 -9.48 -6.67 -15.41
C PHE A 191 -10.55 -5.68 -14.89
N LEU A 192 -10.19 -4.40 -14.75
CA LEU A 192 -11.11 -3.33 -14.39
C LEU A 192 -12.27 -3.19 -15.38
N LYS A 193 -11.98 -3.28 -16.68
CA LYS A 193 -13.02 -3.20 -17.72
C LYS A 193 -13.95 -4.41 -17.72
N GLU A 194 -13.39 -5.61 -17.58
CA GLU A 194 -14.16 -6.86 -17.56
C GLU A 194 -15.07 -6.98 -16.33
N ASN A 195 -14.69 -6.32 -15.24
CA ASN A 195 -15.42 -6.32 -13.98
C ASN A 195 -16.04 -4.96 -13.62
N ALA A 196 -16.14 -4.06 -14.60
CA ALA A 196 -16.75 -2.75 -14.42
C ALA A 196 -18.20 -2.90 -13.92
N GLY A 197 -18.54 -2.17 -12.84
CA GLY A 197 -19.86 -2.23 -12.22
C GLY A 197 -20.08 -3.38 -11.22
N LYS A 198 -19.07 -4.22 -10.98
CA LYS A 198 -19.06 -5.19 -9.86
C LYS A 198 -18.31 -4.59 -8.66
N ALA A 199 -18.76 -4.91 -7.45
CA ALA A 199 -18.18 -4.38 -6.20
C ALA A 199 -16.67 -4.74 -6.05
N ASN A 200 -15.91 -3.86 -5.37
CA ASN A 200 -14.52 -4.07 -4.93
C ASN A 200 -13.44 -4.09 -6.01
N THR A 201 -13.48 -3.18 -7.00
CA THR A 201 -12.38 -3.02 -7.98
C THR A 201 -11.66 -1.67 -7.89
N GLU A 202 -12.07 -0.80 -6.96
CA GLU A 202 -11.58 0.59 -6.82
C GLU A 202 -10.13 0.71 -6.31
N SER A 203 -9.60 -0.36 -5.71
CA SER A 203 -8.24 -0.43 -5.13
C SER A 203 -7.15 -0.79 -6.14
N ILE A 204 -7.51 -1.05 -7.41
CA ILE A 204 -6.55 -1.35 -8.48
C ILE A 204 -5.89 -0.05 -8.98
N ILE A 205 -4.57 -0.03 -8.94
CA ILE A 205 -3.72 1.14 -9.21
C ILE A 205 -3.29 1.19 -10.68
N GLY A 206 -2.91 0.05 -11.27
CA GLY A 206 -2.23 -0.02 -12.56
C GLY A 206 -3.13 0.23 -13.78
N GLN A 207 -2.91 1.32 -14.52
CA GLN A 207 -3.70 1.65 -15.72
C GLN A 207 -2.91 1.70 -17.03
N PHE A 208 -1.63 2.08 -16.97
CA PHE A 208 -0.86 2.42 -18.17
C PHE A 208 -0.09 1.25 -18.77
N GLY A 209 0.31 0.25 -17.98
CA GLY A 209 1.06 -0.91 -18.48
C GLY A 209 2.52 -0.59 -18.83
N VAL A 210 3.11 0.41 -18.16
CA VAL A 210 4.51 0.81 -18.35
C VAL A 210 5.35 0.69 -17.06
N GLY A 211 4.70 0.57 -15.89
CA GLY A 211 5.37 0.60 -14.59
C GLY A 211 6.41 -0.49 -14.39
N PHE A 212 6.21 -1.70 -14.93
CA PHE A 212 7.19 -2.80 -14.84
C PHE A 212 8.56 -2.41 -15.43
N TYR A 213 8.56 -1.66 -16.53
CA TYR A 213 9.79 -1.33 -17.26
C TYR A 213 10.65 -0.27 -16.56
N SER A 214 10.13 0.38 -15.51
CA SER A 214 10.93 1.20 -14.59
C SER A 214 12.09 0.42 -13.96
N ALA A 215 11.98 -0.91 -13.87
CA ALA A 215 13.06 -1.79 -13.40
C ALA A 215 14.35 -1.67 -14.23
N PHE A 216 14.23 -1.47 -15.55
CA PHE A 216 15.39 -1.33 -16.44
C PHE A 216 16.13 0.00 -16.27
N MET A 217 15.60 0.95 -15.48
CA MET A 217 16.36 2.13 -15.06
C MET A 217 17.54 1.72 -14.17
N VAL A 218 17.35 0.73 -13.30
CA VAL A 218 18.29 0.33 -12.25
C VAL A 218 18.92 -1.04 -12.47
N ALA A 219 18.38 -1.88 -13.35
CA ALA A 219 18.83 -3.25 -13.58
C ALA A 219 19.36 -3.47 -15.00
N ASP A 220 20.42 -4.28 -15.11
CA ASP A 220 20.96 -4.76 -16.40
C ASP A 220 20.29 -6.06 -16.85
N LYS A 221 19.68 -6.79 -15.91
CA LYS A 221 18.93 -8.01 -16.18
C LYS A 221 17.78 -8.14 -15.20
N VAL A 222 16.63 -8.54 -15.72
CA VAL A 222 15.42 -8.79 -14.94
C VAL A 222 14.98 -10.23 -15.17
N GLU A 223 14.75 -10.95 -14.08
CA GLU A 223 14.19 -12.30 -14.07
C GLU A 223 12.84 -12.28 -13.35
N VAL A 224 11.81 -12.82 -13.98
CA VAL A 224 10.47 -12.92 -13.39
C VAL A 224 10.08 -14.38 -13.34
N PHE A 225 9.77 -14.88 -12.15
CA PHE A 225 9.21 -16.20 -11.93
C PHE A 225 7.75 -16.01 -11.54
N SER A 226 6.83 -16.66 -12.24
CA SER A 226 5.41 -16.53 -11.92
C SER A 226 4.68 -17.86 -12.07
N LYS A 227 3.78 -18.11 -11.13
CA LYS A 227 2.85 -19.24 -11.16
C LYS A 227 1.44 -18.71 -10.95
N SER A 228 0.63 -18.77 -12.01
CA SER A 228 -0.78 -18.39 -11.93
C SER A 228 -1.55 -19.33 -11.01
N ARG A 229 -2.46 -18.80 -10.20
CA ARG A 229 -3.40 -19.64 -9.44
C ARG A 229 -4.51 -20.25 -10.31
N ARG A 230 -4.56 -19.89 -11.59
CA ARG A 230 -5.49 -20.48 -12.58
C ARG A 230 -4.84 -21.60 -13.42
N ASN A 231 -3.53 -21.81 -13.30
CA ASN A 231 -2.81 -22.79 -14.12
C ASN A 231 -1.81 -23.58 -13.26
N ALA A 232 -1.53 -24.83 -13.64
CA ALA A 232 -0.61 -25.69 -12.89
C ALA A 232 0.87 -25.34 -13.14
N LYS A 233 1.21 -24.87 -14.34
CA LYS A 233 2.59 -24.62 -14.76
C LYS A 233 3.10 -23.26 -14.29
N ALA A 234 4.38 -23.20 -13.95
CA ALA A 234 5.09 -21.97 -13.66
C ALA A 234 6.08 -21.64 -14.78
N TYR A 235 6.40 -20.35 -14.92
CA TYR A 235 7.26 -19.86 -15.98
C TYR A 235 8.30 -18.89 -15.43
N LYS A 236 9.46 -18.90 -16.07
CA LYS A 236 10.52 -17.90 -15.91
C LYS A 236 10.59 -17.06 -17.18
N TRP A 237 10.46 -15.76 -17.01
CA TRP A 237 10.71 -14.73 -18.03
C TRP A 237 12.04 -14.03 -17.72
N THR A 238 12.85 -13.76 -18.74
CA THR A 238 14.15 -13.08 -18.57
C THR A 238 14.39 -12.07 -19.69
N SER A 239 14.89 -10.88 -19.35
CA SER A 239 15.31 -9.87 -20.31
C SER A 239 16.40 -8.97 -19.74
N ASP A 240 17.24 -8.43 -20.62
CA ASP A 240 18.22 -7.36 -20.34
C ASP A 240 17.71 -5.96 -20.75
N GLY A 241 16.48 -5.87 -21.28
CA GLY A 241 15.90 -4.62 -21.76
C GLY A 241 16.38 -4.21 -23.15
N SER A 242 17.21 -5.01 -23.84
CA SER A 242 17.77 -4.71 -25.16
C SER A 242 16.79 -4.89 -26.33
N GLY A 243 15.55 -5.30 -26.05
CA GLY A 243 14.54 -5.50 -27.07
C GLY A 243 14.27 -6.98 -27.42
N GLN A 244 14.73 -7.92 -26.61
CA GLN A 244 14.29 -9.31 -26.60
C GLN A 244 14.04 -9.83 -25.18
N TYR A 245 13.25 -10.90 -25.06
CA TYR A 245 13.06 -11.63 -23.80
C TYR A 245 12.93 -13.13 -24.06
N GLU A 246 13.16 -13.94 -23.03
CA GLU A 246 13.06 -15.39 -23.09
C GLU A 246 12.03 -15.89 -22.08
N ILE A 247 11.20 -16.84 -22.48
CA ILE A 247 10.26 -17.54 -21.58
C ILE A 247 10.61 -19.03 -21.55
N THR A 248 10.74 -19.57 -20.35
CA THR A 248 11.01 -20.98 -20.06
C THR A 248 10.03 -21.51 -19.03
N GLU A 249 9.73 -22.80 -19.05
CA GLU A 249 9.00 -23.45 -17.95
C GLU A 249 9.90 -23.52 -16.71
N ALA A 250 9.32 -23.36 -15.53
CA ALA A 250 10.03 -23.36 -14.26
C ALA A 250 9.36 -24.29 -13.25
N GLU A 251 10.17 -24.85 -12.36
CA GLU A 251 9.75 -25.70 -11.25
C GLU A 251 10.08 -25.02 -9.92
N GLY A 252 9.39 -25.41 -8.84
CA GLY A 252 9.65 -24.88 -7.50
C GLY A 252 9.22 -23.42 -7.28
N VAL A 253 8.41 -22.86 -8.19
CA VAL A 253 7.87 -21.50 -8.10
C VAL A 253 6.60 -21.47 -7.24
N GLN A 254 6.59 -20.59 -6.24
CA GLN A 254 5.41 -20.33 -5.43
C GLN A 254 4.32 -19.60 -6.23
N GLU A 255 3.05 -19.80 -5.87
CA GLU A 255 1.94 -19.03 -6.44
C GLU A 255 2.10 -17.53 -6.21
N GLY A 256 1.85 -16.74 -7.25
CA GLY A 256 2.14 -15.31 -7.30
C GLY A 256 3.29 -15.00 -8.25
N THR A 257 4.05 -13.95 -7.96
CA THR A 257 5.14 -13.47 -8.82
C THR A 257 6.36 -13.08 -8.00
N LYS A 258 7.54 -13.56 -8.40
CA LYS A 258 8.87 -13.16 -7.89
C LYS A 258 9.63 -12.46 -9.01
N ILE A 259 10.12 -11.25 -8.76
CA ILE A 259 10.92 -10.45 -9.69
C ILE A 259 12.29 -10.22 -9.06
N VAL A 260 13.34 -10.64 -9.76
CA VAL A 260 14.74 -10.45 -9.37
C VAL A 260 15.38 -9.46 -10.32
N LEU A 261 15.86 -8.36 -9.76
CA LEU A 261 16.58 -7.31 -10.47
C LEU A 261 18.07 -7.46 -10.21
N HIS A 262 18.85 -7.66 -11.28
CA HIS A 262 20.31 -7.62 -11.24
C HIS A 262 20.75 -6.18 -11.45
N LEU A 263 21.11 -5.50 -10.35
CA LEU A 263 21.31 -4.06 -10.33
C LEU A 263 22.58 -3.64 -11.08
N LYS A 264 22.47 -2.51 -11.77
CA LYS A 264 23.58 -1.79 -12.39
C LYS A 264 24.62 -1.38 -11.35
N PRO A 265 25.90 -1.24 -11.74
CA PRO A 265 26.95 -0.77 -10.83
C PRO A 265 26.65 0.60 -10.18
N ASP A 266 25.98 1.49 -10.92
CA ASP A 266 25.60 2.84 -10.48
C ASP A 266 24.32 2.88 -9.62
N SER A 267 23.64 1.75 -9.46
CA SER A 267 22.35 1.62 -8.80
C SER A 267 22.40 0.62 -7.64
N ARG A 268 23.61 0.34 -7.13
CA ARG A 268 23.87 -0.58 -6.00
C ARG A 268 23.23 -0.14 -4.68
N GLU A 269 22.85 1.12 -4.54
CA GLU A 269 22.15 1.63 -3.35
C GLU A 269 20.80 0.96 -3.12
N PHE A 270 20.17 0.41 -4.16
CA PHE A 270 18.91 -0.33 -4.05
C PHE A 270 19.08 -1.76 -3.52
N ALA A 271 20.31 -2.21 -3.30
CA ALA A 271 20.61 -3.41 -2.52
C ALA A 271 20.79 -3.09 -1.01
N ASP A 272 20.52 -1.86 -0.58
CA ASP A 272 20.55 -1.45 0.82
C ASP A 272 19.15 -1.47 1.45
N GLU A 273 19.01 -2.19 2.56
CA GLU A 273 17.76 -2.33 3.31
C GLU A 273 17.20 -0.98 3.78
N ASP A 274 18.05 -0.07 4.26
CA ASP A 274 17.61 1.21 4.83
C ASP A 274 17.08 2.13 3.73
N LYS A 275 17.77 2.15 2.57
CA LYS A 275 17.31 2.88 1.38
C LYS A 275 15.95 2.36 0.91
N ILE A 276 15.77 1.04 0.82
CA ILE A 276 14.48 0.46 0.41
C ILE A 276 13.37 0.78 1.43
N ARG A 277 13.65 0.73 2.73
CA ARG A 277 12.67 1.11 3.76
C ARG A 277 12.27 2.57 3.68
N GLU A 278 13.21 3.48 3.40
CA GLU A 278 12.90 4.90 3.18
C GLU A 278 11.94 5.06 2.01
N ILE A 279 12.21 4.39 0.88
CA ILE A 279 11.38 4.45 -0.32
C ILE A 279 9.98 3.89 -0.06
N ILE A 280 9.88 2.74 0.63
CA ILE A 280 8.58 2.15 1.03
C ILE A 280 7.81 3.14 1.91
N ARG A 281 8.47 3.76 2.89
CA ARG A 281 7.84 4.75 3.77
C ARG A 281 7.34 5.98 3.01
N LYS A 282 8.09 6.43 2.00
CA LYS A 282 7.77 7.61 1.19
C LYS A 282 6.59 7.38 0.25
N PHE A 283 6.53 6.23 -0.43
CA PHE A 283 5.56 6.02 -1.52
C PHE A 283 4.50 4.96 -1.26
N SER A 284 4.79 3.96 -0.42
CA SER A 284 4.00 2.72 -0.33
C SER A 284 3.57 2.39 1.11
N ASN A 285 3.71 3.32 2.05
CA ASN A 285 3.40 3.09 3.45
C ASN A 285 1.91 2.78 3.69
N PHE A 286 1.03 3.18 2.77
CA PHE A 286 -0.41 3.06 2.87
C PHE A 286 -1.00 1.96 1.98
N VAL A 287 -0.16 1.14 1.36
CA VAL A 287 -0.60 -0.06 0.64
C VAL A 287 -1.31 -0.99 1.62
N GLY A 288 -2.50 -1.47 1.24
CA GLY A 288 -3.38 -2.24 2.11
C GLY A 288 -2.86 -3.62 2.50
N SER A 289 -1.92 -4.17 1.72
CA SER A 289 -1.26 -5.45 2.00
C SER A 289 0.01 -5.26 2.85
N PRO A 290 0.34 -6.18 3.76
CA PRO A 290 1.59 -6.14 4.50
C PRO A 290 2.79 -6.27 3.55
N ILE A 291 3.76 -5.37 3.73
CA ILE A 291 5.04 -5.33 3.03
C ILE A 291 6.13 -5.69 4.02
N TYR A 292 6.90 -6.73 3.74
CA TYR A 292 8.07 -7.14 4.52
C TYR A 292 9.34 -6.79 3.74
N CYS A 293 10.32 -6.20 4.41
CA CYS A 293 11.65 -5.92 3.86
C CYS A 293 12.70 -6.64 4.69
N ASN A 294 13.42 -7.58 4.06
CA ASN A 294 14.38 -8.48 4.71
C ASN A 294 13.80 -9.16 5.96
N GLY A 295 12.57 -9.68 5.84
CA GLY A 295 11.87 -10.38 6.91
C GLY A 295 11.18 -9.51 7.94
N LYS A 296 11.33 -8.17 7.90
CA LYS A 296 10.69 -7.28 8.88
C LYS A 296 9.61 -6.43 8.22
N LYS A 297 8.48 -6.26 8.90
CA LYS A 297 7.37 -5.46 8.38
C LYS A 297 7.80 -3.99 8.16
N ALA A 298 7.59 -3.48 6.95
CA ALA A 298 8.04 -2.17 6.51
C ALA A 298 6.92 -1.11 6.47
N ASN A 299 5.69 -1.49 6.07
CA ASN A 299 4.54 -0.59 6.14
C ASN A 299 3.83 -0.71 7.50
N GLN A 300 3.58 0.41 8.16
CA GLN A 300 3.07 0.42 9.54
C GLN A 300 1.73 1.15 9.69
N LEU A 301 1.35 2.00 8.73
CA LEU A 301 0.18 2.87 8.90
C LEU A 301 -0.96 2.52 7.95
N GLN A 302 -2.17 2.54 8.51
CA GLN A 302 -3.38 2.42 7.73
C GLN A 302 -3.73 3.75 7.06
N ALA A 303 -4.33 3.70 5.87
CA ALA A 303 -4.84 4.85 5.15
C ALA A 303 -6.13 5.37 5.81
N ILE A 304 -6.03 5.97 7.02
CA ILE A 304 -7.21 6.33 7.82
C ILE A 304 -8.12 7.37 7.13
N TRP A 305 -7.62 8.12 6.15
CA TRP A 305 -8.44 9.04 5.37
C TRP A 305 -9.48 8.30 4.51
N LEU A 306 -9.23 7.03 4.13
CA LEU A 306 -10.15 6.16 3.39
C LEU A 306 -11.15 5.44 4.30
N MET A 307 -11.00 5.50 5.63
CA MET A 307 -11.94 4.87 6.56
C MET A 307 -13.20 5.73 6.76
N ASP A 308 -14.25 5.18 7.38
CA ASP A 308 -15.38 6.00 7.83
C ASP A 308 -14.90 6.90 8.98
N PRO A 309 -15.15 8.23 8.93
CA PRO A 309 -14.77 9.16 10.01
C PRO A 309 -15.25 8.74 11.41
N LYS A 310 -16.31 7.92 11.52
CA LYS A 310 -16.82 7.40 12.79
C LYS A 310 -16.00 6.24 13.35
N GLU A 311 -15.29 5.51 12.51
CA GLU A 311 -14.46 4.36 12.90
C GLU A 311 -13.03 4.77 13.29
N VAL A 312 -12.61 5.98 12.92
CA VAL A 312 -11.27 6.49 13.22
C VAL A 312 -11.23 7.08 14.63
N THR A 313 -10.37 6.52 15.48
CA THR A 313 -10.19 7.01 16.85
C THR A 313 -9.30 8.26 16.91
N ASN A 314 -9.37 8.99 18.02
CA ASN A 314 -8.49 10.14 18.26
C ASN A 314 -7.01 9.72 18.30
N GLU A 315 -6.72 8.53 18.80
CA GLU A 315 -5.39 7.94 18.85
C GLU A 315 -4.84 7.69 17.44
N MET A 316 -5.66 7.12 16.54
CA MET A 316 -5.30 6.95 15.12
C MET A 316 -5.01 8.29 14.45
N HIS A 317 -5.83 9.32 14.72
CA HIS A 317 -5.56 10.67 14.23
C HIS A 317 -4.25 11.26 14.75
N ARG A 318 -3.93 11.07 16.04
CA ARG A 318 -2.66 11.55 16.63
C ARG A 318 -1.46 10.86 16.00
N GLU A 319 -1.49 9.54 15.87
CA GLU A 319 -0.40 8.77 15.27
C GLU A 319 -0.17 9.18 13.80
N PHE A 320 -1.25 9.29 13.03
CA PHE A 320 -1.17 9.71 11.64
C PHE A 320 -0.70 11.16 11.47
N TYR A 321 -1.17 12.07 12.33
CA TYR A 321 -0.71 13.46 12.37
C TYR A 321 0.79 13.55 12.64
N ARG A 322 1.29 12.85 13.66
CA ARG A 322 2.72 12.82 14.01
C ARG A 322 3.57 12.26 12.86
N PHE A 323 3.07 11.23 12.19
CA PHE A 323 3.74 10.67 11.04
C PHE A 323 3.84 11.65 9.87
N THR A 324 2.74 12.30 9.49
CA THR A 324 2.70 13.18 8.30
C THR A 324 3.37 14.53 8.53
N SER A 325 3.27 15.08 9.76
CA SER A 325 3.88 16.37 10.10
C SER A 325 5.33 16.26 10.56
N GLY A 326 5.76 15.08 11.05
CA GLY A 326 7.04 14.92 11.75
C GLY A 326 7.07 15.56 13.14
N SER A 327 5.97 16.16 13.60
CA SER A 327 5.85 16.81 14.90
C SER A 327 5.45 15.81 15.99
N MET A 328 5.84 16.10 17.23
CA MET A 328 5.51 15.27 18.41
C MET A 328 4.25 15.72 19.15
N ASP A 329 3.66 16.86 18.76
CA ASP A 329 2.45 17.41 19.37
C ASP A 329 1.18 16.69 18.90
N SER A 330 0.03 17.25 19.29
CA SER A 330 -1.30 16.76 18.92
C SER A 330 -1.99 17.73 17.95
N PRO A 331 -2.88 17.22 17.08
CA PRO A 331 -3.75 18.11 16.34
C PRO A 331 -4.80 18.73 17.29
N ARG A 332 -4.92 20.05 17.27
CA ARG A 332 -6.01 20.77 17.97
C ARG A 332 -7.34 20.59 17.26
N PHE A 333 -7.33 20.61 15.94
CA PHE A 333 -8.51 20.36 15.13
C PHE A 333 -8.21 19.33 14.05
N THR A 334 -9.21 18.49 13.80
CA THR A 334 -9.19 17.45 12.77
C THR A 334 -10.40 17.69 11.87
N LEU A 335 -10.16 17.78 10.56
CA LEU A 335 -11.20 17.75 9.54
C LEU A 335 -11.04 16.48 8.72
N HIS A 336 -11.90 15.50 8.96
CA HIS A 336 -12.01 14.30 8.13
C HIS A 336 -13.26 14.43 7.27
N PHE A 337 -13.06 14.63 5.97
CA PHE A 337 -14.13 14.93 5.02
C PHE A 337 -14.07 13.99 3.83
N LYS A 338 -15.24 13.47 3.46
CA LYS A 338 -15.44 12.64 2.27
C LYS A 338 -16.57 13.20 1.42
N THR A 339 -16.37 13.25 0.13
CA THR A 339 -17.39 13.63 -0.85
C THR A 339 -17.19 12.88 -2.14
N ASP A 340 -18.29 12.52 -2.80
CA ASP A 340 -18.28 11.84 -4.11
C ASP A 340 -18.67 12.79 -5.25
N VAL A 341 -19.18 13.99 -4.94
CA VAL A 341 -19.75 14.93 -5.92
C VAL A 341 -19.29 16.37 -5.61
N PRO A 342 -18.75 17.12 -6.60
CA PRO A 342 -18.56 16.75 -8.01
C PRO A 342 -17.31 15.88 -8.28
N LEU A 343 -16.48 15.65 -7.27
CA LEU A 343 -15.25 14.88 -7.34
C LEU A 343 -15.20 13.91 -6.16
N GLN A 344 -14.71 12.69 -6.39
CA GLN A 344 -14.42 11.75 -5.31
C GLN A 344 -13.18 12.22 -4.55
N LEU A 345 -13.37 12.63 -3.31
CA LEU A 345 -12.38 13.26 -2.46
C LEU A 345 -12.48 12.67 -1.06
N SER A 346 -11.38 12.07 -0.59
CA SER A 346 -11.19 11.69 0.81
C SER A 346 -10.07 12.55 1.37
N THR A 347 -10.42 13.50 2.24
CA THR A 347 -9.50 14.53 2.75
C THR A 347 -9.39 14.45 4.26
N LEU A 348 -8.16 14.59 4.74
CA LEU A 348 -7.84 14.66 6.16
C LEU A 348 -6.90 15.83 6.42
N LEU A 349 -7.39 16.85 7.12
CA LEU A 349 -6.63 18.04 7.49
C LEU A 349 -6.47 18.15 9.00
N TYR A 350 -5.30 18.59 9.42
CA TYR A 350 -4.97 18.82 10.82
C TYR A 350 -4.55 20.27 11.06
N ILE A 351 -4.98 20.82 12.19
CA ILE A 351 -4.48 22.09 12.71
C ILE A 351 -3.63 21.76 13.93
N PRO A 352 -2.30 22.02 13.91
CA PRO A 352 -1.42 21.78 15.06
C PRO A 352 -1.90 22.48 16.33
N GLU A 353 -1.64 21.88 17.48
CA GLU A 353 -1.84 22.53 18.78
C GLU A 353 -0.74 23.54 19.08
N SER A 354 0.49 23.22 18.67
CA SER A 354 1.62 24.13 18.72
C SER A 354 1.40 25.32 17.78
N LYS A 355 1.85 26.50 18.22
CA LYS A 355 1.89 27.68 17.35
C LYS A 355 3.07 27.52 16.39
N PRO A 356 2.90 27.84 15.10
CA PRO A 356 4.02 27.81 14.16
C PRO A 356 5.11 28.76 14.65
N GLY A 357 6.37 28.35 14.49
CA GLY A 357 7.50 29.18 14.86
C GLY A 357 7.53 30.46 14.02
N LEU A 358 8.01 31.58 14.59
CA LEU A 358 8.21 32.84 13.85
C LEU A 358 9.06 32.64 12.58
N PHE A 359 10.01 31.69 12.63
CA PHE A 359 10.86 31.34 11.50
C PHE A 359 10.12 30.53 10.42
N GLU A 360 9.19 29.64 10.80
CA GLU A 360 8.36 28.90 9.83
C GLU A 360 7.38 29.82 9.11
N MET A 361 6.79 30.78 9.83
CA MET A 361 5.92 31.80 9.23
C MET A 361 6.66 32.74 8.26
N SER A 362 8.00 32.83 8.37
CA SER A 362 8.84 33.66 7.50
C SER A 362 9.34 32.93 6.26
N ARG A 363 9.17 31.59 6.18
CA ARG A 363 9.46 30.82 4.98
C ARG A 363 8.21 30.79 4.11
N ASP A 364 8.37 31.04 2.81
CA ASP A 364 7.40 30.63 1.80
C ASP A 364 7.45 29.10 1.68
N THR A 365 6.97 28.38 2.70
CA THR A 365 6.83 26.92 2.62
C THR A 365 5.67 26.56 1.69
N GLU A 366 5.95 25.66 0.76
CA GLU A 366 4.93 25.01 -0.07
C GLU A 366 3.88 24.31 0.81
N SER A 367 2.67 24.16 0.27
CA SER A 367 1.50 23.58 0.93
C SER A 367 1.85 22.31 1.73
N GLY A 368 1.57 22.29 3.04
CA GLY A 368 1.79 21.14 3.93
C GLY A 368 0.81 19.98 3.74
N VAL A 369 0.23 19.85 2.53
CA VAL A 369 -0.77 18.84 2.19
C VAL A 369 -0.15 17.87 1.19
N ALA A 370 -0.07 16.60 1.58
CA ALA A 370 0.31 15.52 0.68
C ALA A 370 -0.89 15.09 -0.18
N LEU A 371 -0.65 14.82 -1.46
CA LEU A 371 -1.66 14.34 -2.40
C LEU A 371 -1.42 12.87 -2.71
N TYR A 372 -2.46 12.05 -2.52
CA TYR A 372 -2.51 10.63 -2.88
C TYR A 372 -3.59 10.42 -3.93
N SER A 373 -3.39 9.43 -4.81
CA SER A 373 -4.35 9.03 -5.85
C SER A 373 -4.58 7.54 -5.82
#